data_AF-A0A9D8CC42-F1
#
_entry.id   AF-A0A9D8CC42-F1
#
_cell.length_a   1.000
_cell.length_b   1.000
_cell.length_c   1.000
_cell.angle_alpha   90.00
_cell.angle_beta   90.00
_cell.angle_gamma   90.00
#
_symmetry.space_group_name_H-M   'P 1'
#
loop_
_entity.id
_entity.type
_entity.pdbx_description
1 polymer ?
#
loop_
_entity_poly.entity_id
_entity_poly.type
_entity_poly.pdbx_seq_one_letter_code
_entity_poly.pdbx_strand_id
1 'polypeptide(L)'
;MHFKTLRLHGFKSFVETTELAIRPGLTGLVGPNGCGKSNLVEALRWAMGETSPKQMRGGAMDDVIFSGTTNRPARDLAEVTLVLENPRRDAPAAWNDSDELQIARRIERERGSAYRINGREVRARDVQLLFADVATGARSTALVSQGKVGALIVAKPQDRRGVLEEAAGITGLHSRRHEAELRLNAAEGNLARVSDLIGALETQLAGLERQARQASRYRQLAADIRKTEALRFLILSDEIAAALTAAEEGLRAAEALVVERTAESARAASAQAEAAARLPGLRQAEAEAGARRQR
;
A
#
# COMPACT_ATOMS: atom_id res chain seq x y z
N MET A 1 -1.34 43.31 15.93
CA MET A 1 -1.92 43.34 14.57
C MET A 1 -3.19 44.18 14.54
N HIS A 2 -3.49 44.85 13.42
CA HIS A 2 -4.70 45.65 13.25
C HIS A 2 -5.35 45.40 11.88
N PHE A 3 -6.69 45.44 11.79
CA PHE A 3 -7.38 45.38 10.50
C PHE A 3 -7.19 46.70 9.76
N LYS A 4 -6.71 46.63 8.52
CA LYS A 4 -6.48 47.78 7.64
C LYS A 4 -7.58 47.93 6.60
N THR A 5 -7.92 46.82 5.95
CA THR A 5 -8.81 46.84 4.79
C THR A 5 -9.63 45.56 4.72
N LEU A 6 -10.92 45.70 4.42
CA LEU A 6 -11.81 44.60 4.08
C LEU A 6 -12.30 44.79 2.65
N ARG A 7 -11.99 43.84 1.76
CA ARG A 7 -12.53 43.80 0.39
C ARG A 7 -13.54 42.69 0.28
N LEU A 8 -14.67 42.98 -0.36
CA LEU A 8 -15.75 42.02 -0.60
C LEU A 8 -16.09 42.02 -2.09
N HIS A 9 -16.33 40.84 -2.64
CA HIS A 9 -16.80 40.66 -4.01
C HIS A 9 -17.78 39.49 -4.08
N GLY A 10 -18.97 39.72 -4.62
CA GLY A 10 -20.02 38.70 -4.72
C GLY A 10 -20.54 38.17 -3.37
N PHE A 11 -20.23 38.84 -2.25
CA PHE A 11 -20.55 38.39 -0.90
C PHE A 11 -21.87 39.00 -0.42
N LYS A 12 -22.91 38.17 -0.29
CA LYS A 12 -24.26 38.57 0.13
C LYS A 12 -24.72 39.83 -0.63
N SER A 13 -25.04 40.91 0.07
CA SER A 13 -25.49 42.18 -0.51
C SER A 13 -24.43 42.92 -1.34
N PHE A 14 -23.16 42.50 -1.32
CA PHE A 14 -22.04 43.15 -2.01
C PHE A 14 -21.74 42.45 -3.34
N VAL A 15 -22.45 42.87 -4.40
CA VAL A 15 -22.31 42.27 -5.74
C VAL A 15 -21.01 42.68 -6.43
N GLU A 16 -20.69 43.97 -6.36
CA GLU A 16 -19.48 44.55 -6.94
C GLU A 16 -18.37 44.63 -5.90
N THR A 17 -17.12 44.71 -6.37
CA THR A 17 -15.97 44.85 -5.49
C THR A 17 -16.11 46.09 -4.63
N THR A 18 -16.23 45.88 -3.32
CA THR A 18 -16.35 46.94 -2.33
C THR A 18 -15.16 46.86 -1.40
N GLU A 19 -14.45 47.97 -1.25
CA GLU A 19 -13.30 48.09 -0.35
C GLU A 19 -13.64 49.02 0.81
N LEU A 20 -13.50 48.50 2.03
CA LEU A 20 -13.72 49.22 3.27
C LEU A 20 -12.37 49.42 3.97
N ALA A 21 -11.94 50.67 4.09
CA ALA A 21 -10.78 51.02 4.91
C ALA A 21 -11.20 51.07 6.40
N ILE A 22 -10.52 50.29 7.24
CA ILE A 22 -10.69 50.30 8.69
C ILE A 22 -9.56 51.15 9.25
N ARG A 23 -9.89 52.38 9.66
CA ARG A 23 -8.91 53.33 10.19
C ARG A 23 -8.72 53.12 11.70
N PRO A 24 -7.55 53.48 12.24
CA PRO A 24 -7.35 53.49 13.69
C PRO A 24 -8.41 54.33 14.42
N GLY A 25 -8.84 53.87 15.60
CA GLY A 25 -9.87 54.53 16.40
C GLY A 25 -11.27 53.97 16.16
N LEU A 26 -12.27 54.85 16.12
CA LEU A 26 -13.67 54.48 15.99
C LEU A 26 -14.12 54.61 14.53
N THR A 27 -14.44 53.48 13.90
CA THR A 27 -15.08 53.45 12.57
C THR A 27 -16.58 53.16 12.72
N GLY A 28 -17.42 54.14 12.38
CA GLY A 28 -18.87 54.00 12.42
C GLY A 28 -19.44 53.58 11.06
N LEU A 29 -20.22 52.49 11.04
CA LEU A 29 -20.93 52.03 9.84
C LEU A 29 -22.41 52.43 9.94
N VAL A 30 -22.83 53.40 9.13
CA VAL A 30 -24.18 53.97 9.16
C VAL A 30 -24.90 53.70 7.83
N GLY A 31 -26.21 53.50 7.90
CA GLY A 31 -27.06 53.26 6.75
C GLY A 31 -28.45 52.76 7.17
N PRO A 32 -29.44 52.74 6.27
CA PRO A 32 -30.80 52.31 6.58
C PRO A 32 -30.87 50.81 6.94
N ASN A 33 -31.99 50.35 7.48
CA ASN A 33 -32.20 48.92 7.70
C ASN A 33 -32.20 48.17 6.36
N GLY A 34 -31.55 46.99 6.32
CA GLY A 34 -31.45 46.18 5.11
C GLY A 34 -30.32 46.55 4.13
N CYS A 35 -29.55 47.62 4.34
CA CYS A 35 -28.44 47.98 3.43
C CYS A 35 -27.18 47.10 3.55
N GLY A 36 -27.24 45.99 4.30
CA GLY A 36 -26.12 45.04 4.40
C GLY A 36 -25.05 45.37 5.44
N LYS A 37 -25.25 46.35 6.35
CA LYS A 37 -24.29 46.67 7.44
C LYS A 37 -23.82 45.44 8.20
N SER A 38 -24.78 44.60 8.61
CA SER A 38 -24.49 43.39 9.38
C SER A 38 -23.77 42.32 8.57
N ASN A 39 -23.77 42.40 7.23
CA ASN A 39 -23.04 41.49 6.36
C ASN A 39 -21.53 41.80 6.35
N LEU A 40 -21.12 43.03 6.67
CA LEU A 40 -19.69 43.37 6.82
C LEU A 40 -19.04 42.64 8.00
N VAL A 41 -19.76 42.58 9.13
CA VAL A 41 -19.30 41.83 10.32
C VAL A 41 -19.23 40.33 10.03
N GLU A 42 -20.19 39.81 9.26
CA GLU A 42 -20.16 38.42 8.81
C GLU A 42 -19.00 38.14 7.85
N ALA A 43 -18.72 39.05 6.90
CA ALA A 43 -17.59 38.93 5.99
C ALA A 43 -16.27 38.84 6.75
N LEU A 44 -16.09 39.66 7.78
CA LEU A 44 -14.93 39.55 8.68
C LEU A 44 -14.85 38.15 9.31
N ARG A 45 -15.92 37.66 9.96
CA ARG A 45 -15.93 36.33 10.59
C ARG A 45 -15.65 35.21 9.59
N TRP A 46 -16.20 35.34 8.39
CA TRP A 46 -16.04 34.36 7.33
C TRP A 46 -14.60 34.31 6.80
N ALA A 47 -13.97 35.46 6.57
CA ALA A 47 -12.55 35.56 6.21
C ALA A 47 -11.63 35.03 7.33
N MET A 48 -12.03 35.20 8.61
CA MET A 48 -11.35 34.63 9.78
C MET A 48 -11.57 33.12 9.97
N GLY A 49 -12.27 32.44 9.04
CA GLY A 49 -12.40 30.99 9.04
C GLY A 49 -13.65 30.41 9.72
N GLU A 50 -14.73 31.18 9.90
CA GLU A 50 -16.00 30.60 10.36
C GLU A 50 -16.60 29.66 9.31
N THR A 51 -16.77 28.39 9.67
CA THR A 51 -17.28 27.35 8.76
C THR A 51 -18.75 27.00 9.00
N SER A 52 -19.41 27.60 9.99
CA SER A 52 -20.83 27.37 10.27
C SER A 52 -21.76 28.26 9.43
N PRO A 53 -22.60 27.70 8.54
CA PRO A 53 -23.60 28.47 7.80
C PRO A 53 -24.57 29.22 8.72
N LYS A 54 -24.94 28.61 9.85
CA LYS A 54 -25.82 29.20 10.86
C LYS A 54 -25.25 30.49 11.44
N GLN A 55 -23.94 30.54 11.71
CA GLN A 55 -23.27 31.75 12.19
C GLN A 55 -23.19 32.83 11.11
N MET A 56 -23.25 32.41 9.84
CA MET A 56 -23.35 33.26 8.67
C MET A 56 -24.80 33.62 8.30
N ARG A 57 -25.80 33.35 9.15
CA ARG A 57 -27.24 33.56 8.86
C ARG A 57 -27.68 32.96 7.51
N GLY A 58 -27.14 31.81 7.15
CA GLY A 58 -27.51 31.02 5.98
C GLY A 58 -27.88 29.58 6.36
N GLY A 59 -28.55 28.87 5.46
CA GLY A 59 -28.82 27.44 5.57
C GLY A 59 -27.63 26.59 5.10
N ALA A 60 -27.00 26.99 4.00
CA ALA A 60 -25.79 26.39 3.45
C ALA A 60 -24.65 27.41 3.41
N MET A 61 -23.40 26.94 3.29
CA MET A 61 -22.26 27.85 3.18
C MET A 61 -22.31 28.64 1.86
N ASP A 62 -22.90 28.09 0.81
CA ASP A 62 -23.09 28.74 -0.49
C ASP A 62 -24.03 29.96 -0.41
N ASP A 63 -24.83 30.08 0.65
CA ASP A 63 -25.73 31.23 0.87
C ASP A 63 -24.98 32.52 1.20
N VAL A 64 -23.65 32.46 1.38
CA VAL A 64 -22.81 33.67 1.44
C VAL A 64 -22.59 34.28 0.07
N ILE A 65 -22.84 33.54 -1.02
CA ILE A 65 -22.74 34.01 -2.39
C ILE A 65 -23.99 34.82 -2.74
N PHE A 66 -23.82 35.95 -3.44
CA PHE A 66 -24.93 36.78 -3.90
C PHE A 66 -25.93 35.96 -4.73
N SER A 67 -27.15 35.84 -4.22
CA SER A 67 -28.22 35.02 -4.80
C SER A 67 -29.00 35.69 -5.93
N GLY A 68 -28.62 36.92 -6.33
CA GLY A 68 -29.35 37.69 -7.33
C GLY A 68 -30.45 38.56 -6.73
N THR A 69 -30.93 39.49 -7.54
CA THR A 69 -32.11 40.34 -7.30
C THR A 69 -32.90 40.44 -8.60
N THR A 70 -34.09 41.06 -8.58
CA THR A 70 -34.88 41.30 -9.79
C THR A 70 -34.09 41.96 -10.93
N ASN A 71 -33.13 42.82 -10.60
CA ASN A 71 -32.37 43.60 -11.58
C ASN A 71 -30.92 43.10 -11.76
N ARG A 72 -30.47 42.08 -11.03
CA ARG A 72 -29.08 41.59 -11.09
C ARG A 72 -29.04 40.07 -10.98
N PRO A 73 -28.34 39.36 -11.89
CA PRO A 73 -28.22 37.90 -11.83
C PRO A 73 -27.43 37.46 -10.60
N ALA A 74 -27.64 36.22 -10.18
CA ALA A 74 -26.85 35.58 -9.14
C ALA A 74 -25.37 35.49 -9.55
N ARG A 75 -24.47 35.40 -8.57
CA ARG A 75 -23.06 35.06 -8.79
C ARG A 75 -22.82 33.60 -8.42
N ASP A 76 -21.78 33.03 -9.02
CA ASP A 76 -21.28 31.70 -8.65
C ASP A 76 -20.10 31.78 -7.68
N LEU A 77 -19.61 32.99 -7.41
CA LEU A 77 -18.43 33.24 -6.59
C LEU A 77 -18.67 34.32 -5.55
N ALA A 78 -18.17 34.08 -4.33
CA ALA A 78 -17.90 35.12 -3.36
C ALA A 78 -16.44 35.08 -2.90
N GLU A 79 -15.85 36.25 -2.70
CA GLU A 79 -14.51 36.41 -2.15
C GLU A 79 -14.52 37.53 -1.12
N VAL A 80 -13.85 37.29 0.01
CA VAL A 80 -13.59 38.29 1.03
C VAL A 80 -12.10 38.25 1.32
N THR A 81 -11.47 39.43 1.24
CA THR A 81 -10.07 39.62 1.55
C THR A 81 -9.94 40.58 2.72
N LEU A 82 -9.25 40.13 3.76
CA LEU A 82 -8.91 40.92 4.94
C LEU A 82 -7.40 41.22 4.91
N VAL A 83 -7.06 42.50 4.99
CA VAL A 83 -5.67 42.98 5.10
C VAL A 83 -5.43 43.42 6.54
N LEU A 84 -4.35 42.90 7.12
CA LEU A 84 -3.89 43.15 8.48
C LEU A 84 -2.53 43.85 8.44
N GLU A 85 -2.36 44.84 9.30
CA GLU A 85 -1.04 45.40 9.63
C GLU A 85 -0.43 44.61 10.79
N ASN A 86 0.82 44.20 10.61
CA ASN A 86 1.63 43.40 11.52
C ASN A 86 3.00 44.09 11.84
N PRO A 87 3.01 45.36 12.28
CA PRO A 87 4.26 46.09 12.52
C PRO A 87 5.11 45.51 13.66
N ARG A 88 4.49 44.75 14.57
CA ARG A 88 5.16 44.10 15.71
C ARG A 88 5.68 42.70 15.40
N ARG A 89 5.40 42.18 14.20
CA ARG A 89 5.81 40.84 13.77
C ARG A 89 5.33 39.74 14.74
N ASP A 90 4.07 39.82 15.13
CA ASP A 90 3.41 38.86 16.03
C ASP A 90 2.74 37.70 15.26
N ALA A 91 2.86 37.66 13.92
CA ALA A 91 2.31 36.57 13.12
C ALA A 91 3.06 35.25 13.38
N PRO A 92 2.42 34.09 13.14
CA PRO A 92 3.13 32.82 13.09
C PRO A 92 4.35 32.91 12.16
N ALA A 93 5.46 32.28 12.55
CA ALA A 93 6.75 32.40 11.85
C ALA A 93 6.67 32.19 10.33
N ALA A 94 5.79 31.29 9.87
CA ALA A 94 5.58 31.02 8.45
C ALA A 94 5.02 32.19 7.62
N TRP A 95 4.44 33.22 8.28
CA TRP A 95 3.75 34.35 7.65
C TRP A 95 4.26 35.70 8.15
N ASN A 96 5.41 35.73 8.82
CA ASN A 96 5.90 36.90 9.54
C ASN A 96 6.94 37.73 8.75
N ASP A 97 7.11 37.43 7.46
CA ASP A 97 8.12 38.06 6.59
C ASP A 97 7.71 39.45 6.09
N SER A 98 6.43 39.82 6.23
CA SER A 98 5.88 41.12 5.81
C SER A 98 5.21 41.88 6.97
N ASP A 99 5.22 43.22 6.90
CA ASP A 99 4.45 44.10 7.80
C ASP A 99 2.96 44.09 7.47
N GLU A 100 2.56 43.48 6.35
CA GLU A 100 1.17 43.28 5.96
C GLU A 100 0.87 41.79 5.73
N LEU A 101 -0.25 41.34 6.27
CA LEU A 101 -0.82 40.02 5.98
C LEU A 101 -2.14 40.18 5.23
N GLN A 102 -2.25 39.53 4.09
CA GLN A 102 -3.47 39.45 3.29
C GLN A 102 -4.07 38.06 3.41
N ILE A 103 -5.30 37.97 3.93
CA ILE A 103 -6.03 36.73 4.12
C ILE A 103 -7.26 36.77 3.24
N ALA A 104 -7.34 35.87 2.27
CA ALA A 104 -8.46 35.78 1.35
C ALA A 104 -9.17 34.43 1.53
N ARG A 105 -10.51 34.49 1.61
CA ARG A 105 -11.36 33.32 1.49
C ARG A 105 -12.24 33.49 0.27
N ARG A 106 -12.25 32.46 -0.58
CA ARG A 106 -13.07 32.40 -1.79
C ARG A 106 -13.94 31.17 -1.73
N ILE A 107 -15.19 31.28 -2.15
CA ILE A 107 -16.10 30.14 -2.31
C ILE A 107 -16.70 30.19 -3.69
N GLU A 108 -16.80 29.01 -4.29
CA GLU A 108 -17.51 28.78 -5.54
C GLU A 108 -18.66 27.81 -5.25
N ARG A 109 -19.83 28.10 -5.82
CA ARG A 109 -21.05 27.33 -5.62
C ARG A 109 -20.77 25.85 -5.92
N GLU A 110 -21.18 24.97 -5.01
CA GLU A 110 -20.98 23.51 -5.10
C GLU A 110 -19.52 23.01 -5.13
N ARG A 111 -18.52 23.91 -5.03
CA ARG A 111 -17.08 23.55 -5.02
C ARG A 111 -16.39 23.78 -3.69
N GLY A 112 -17.04 24.50 -2.77
CA GLY A 112 -16.52 24.75 -1.43
C GLY A 112 -15.56 25.94 -1.33
N SER A 113 -14.94 26.10 -0.16
CA SER A 113 -14.10 27.26 0.16
C SER A 113 -12.60 26.98 -0.04
N ALA A 114 -11.91 27.90 -0.72
CA ALA A 114 -10.45 27.99 -0.79
C ALA A 114 -9.94 29.14 0.08
N TYR A 115 -8.79 28.96 0.71
CA TYR A 115 -8.17 29.93 1.61
C TYR A 115 -6.77 30.29 1.13
N ARG A 116 -6.40 31.57 1.22
CA ARG A 116 -5.08 32.05 0.86
C ARG A 116 -4.55 33.01 1.91
N ILE A 117 -3.26 32.92 2.21
CA ILE A 117 -2.50 33.89 3.00
C ILE A 117 -1.35 34.39 2.13
N ASN A 118 -1.28 35.70 1.89
CA ASN A 118 -0.29 36.35 1.02
C ASN A 118 -0.19 35.66 -0.36
N GLY A 119 -1.34 35.28 -0.93
CA GLY A 119 -1.43 34.60 -2.22
C GLY A 119 -1.14 33.09 -2.21
N ARG A 120 -0.57 32.54 -1.12
CA ARG A 120 -0.33 31.09 -0.99
C ARG A 120 -1.58 30.38 -0.51
N GLU A 121 -1.93 29.25 -1.12
CA GLU A 121 -3.07 28.43 -0.69
C GLU A 121 -2.76 27.72 0.63
N VAL A 122 -3.72 27.78 1.55
CA VAL A 122 -3.60 27.22 2.90
C VAL A 122 -4.88 26.48 3.29
N ARG A 123 -4.82 25.69 4.35
CA ARG A 123 -6.02 25.01 4.84
C ARG A 123 -6.83 25.96 5.71
N ALA A 124 -8.14 25.73 5.78
CA ALA A 124 -9.04 26.48 6.68
C ALA A 124 -8.52 26.50 8.13
N ARG A 125 -7.96 25.37 8.58
CA ARG A 125 -7.37 25.21 9.91
C ARG A 125 -6.19 26.16 10.17
N ASP A 126 -5.35 26.38 9.16
CA ASP A 126 -4.17 27.23 9.29
C ASP A 126 -4.59 28.70 9.50
N VAL A 127 -5.65 29.15 8.82
CA VAL A 127 -6.27 30.47 9.02
C VAL A 127 -6.90 30.59 10.41
N GLN A 128 -7.63 29.56 10.85
CA GLN A 128 -8.24 29.54 12.18
C GLN A 128 -7.20 29.63 13.30
N LEU A 129 -6.09 28.90 13.18
CA LEU A 129 -4.97 28.94 14.14
C LEU A 129 -4.31 30.33 14.17
N LEU A 130 -4.07 30.93 13.00
CA LEU A 130 -3.48 32.26 12.90
C LEU A 130 -4.29 33.30 13.70
N PHE A 131 -5.62 33.30 13.57
CA PHE A 131 -6.45 34.24 14.32
C PHE A 131 -6.69 33.84 15.79
N ALA A 132 -6.56 32.56 16.14
CA ALA A 132 -6.61 32.12 17.53
C ALA A 132 -5.42 32.64 18.35
N ASP A 133 -4.23 32.70 17.75
CA ASP A 133 -3.02 33.20 18.41
C ASP A 133 -3.01 34.73 18.55
N VAL A 134 -3.69 35.45 17.66
CA VAL A 134 -3.83 36.93 17.70
C VAL A 134 -4.97 37.38 18.63
N ALA A 135 -5.62 36.43 19.35
CA ALA A 135 -6.79 36.65 20.23
C ALA A 135 -8.02 37.27 19.55
N THR A 136 -8.01 37.46 18.23
CA THR A 136 -9.11 38.02 17.43
C THR A 136 -9.54 37.01 16.36
N GLY A 137 -10.16 35.92 16.80
CA GLY A 137 -10.77 34.88 15.95
C GLY A 137 -12.16 35.23 15.41
N ALA A 138 -12.64 34.44 14.45
CA ALA A 138 -14.02 34.52 13.94
C ALA A 138 -15.11 34.38 15.02
N ARG A 139 -14.76 33.71 16.12
CA ARG A 139 -15.62 33.50 17.30
C ARG A 139 -15.26 34.40 18.48
N SER A 140 -14.35 35.35 18.28
CA SER A 140 -13.87 36.21 19.34
C SER A 140 -15.01 36.97 20.02
N THR A 141 -14.88 37.10 21.33
CA THR A 141 -15.69 37.96 22.20
C THR A 141 -15.65 39.43 21.79
N ALA A 142 -14.58 39.88 21.11
CA ALA A 142 -14.48 41.21 20.54
C ALA A 142 -15.48 41.46 19.39
N LEU A 143 -16.02 40.40 18.79
CA LEU A 143 -17.07 40.48 17.78
C LEU A 143 -18.42 40.21 18.43
N VAL A 144 -19.16 41.28 18.73
CA VAL A 144 -20.50 41.18 19.31
C VAL A 144 -21.54 41.24 18.20
N SER A 145 -22.21 40.10 17.96
CA SER A 145 -23.38 40.06 17.07
C SER A 145 -24.67 40.39 17.82
N GLN A 146 -25.73 40.70 17.07
CA GLN A 146 -27.05 40.94 17.63
C GLN A 146 -27.50 39.75 18.50
N GLY A 147 -27.95 40.03 19.72
CA GLY A 147 -28.40 39.00 20.67
C GLY A 147 -27.29 38.26 21.42
N LYS A 148 -26.01 38.46 21.08
CA LYS A 148 -24.87 37.77 21.73
C LYS A 148 -24.74 38.11 23.22
N VAL A 149 -25.02 39.35 23.60
CA VAL A 149 -24.97 39.81 25.01
C VAL A 149 -26.02 39.07 25.85
N GLY A 150 -27.26 39.00 25.37
CA GLY A 150 -28.33 38.24 26.04
C GLY A 150 -28.01 36.75 26.14
N ALA A 151 -27.48 36.15 25.08
CA ALA A 151 -27.05 34.76 25.07
C ALA A 151 -25.95 34.47 26.09
N LEU A 152 -25.01 35.40 26.31
CA LEU A 152 -23.93 35.25 27.29
C LEU A 152 -24.45 35.29 28.74
N ILE A 153 -25.46 36.12 29.02
CA ILE A 153 -26.07 36.23 30.36
C ILE A 153 -26.72 34.90 30.78
N VAL A 154 -27.39 34.23 29.83
CA VAL A 154 -28.13 32.96 30.07
C VAL A 154 -27.23 31.72 29.91
N ALA A 155 -26.02 31.87 29.38
CA ALA A 155 -25.11 30.76 29.09
C ALA A 155 -24.76 29.93 30.32
N LYS A 156 -24.54 28.62 30.14
CA LYS A 156 -24.10 27.73 31.22
C LYS A 156 -22.66 28.05 31.64
N PRO A 157 -22.22 27.70 32.86
CA PRO A 157 -20.84 27.96 33.31
C PRO A 157 -19.76 27.42 32.36
N GLN A 158 -19.98 26.26 31.74
CA GLN A 158 -19.07 25.67 30.76
C GLN A 158 -18.92 26.53 29.50
N ASP A 159 -20.02 27.10 29.00
CA ASP A 159 -20.01 27.99 27.83
C ASP A 159 -19.35 29.34 28.15
N ARG A 160 -19.52 29.83 29.39
CA ARG A 160 -18.84 31.06 29.87
C ARG A 160 -17.34 30.86 30.06
N ARG A 161 -16.89 29.65 30.41
CA ARG A 161 -15.47 29.34 30.59
C ARG A 161 -14.67 29.68 29.32
N GLY A 162 -15.19 29.34 28.14
CA GLY A 162 -14.51 29.66 26.88
C GLY A 162 -14.26 31.16 26.67
N VAL A 163 -15.18 32.02 27.12
CA VAL A 163 -15.01 33.48 27.07
C VAL A 163 -13.90 33.95 28.01
N LEU A 164 -13.78 33.35 29.19
CA LEU A 164 -12.71 33.66 30.14
C LEU A 164 -11.35 33.16 29.66
N GLU A 165 -11.30 31.96 29.05
CA GLU A 165 -10.10 31.39 28.45
C GLU A 165 -9.60 32.24 27.27
N GLU A 166 -10.51 32.78 26.47
CA GLU A 166 -10.19 33.73 25.40
C GLU A 166 -9.64 35.04 25.95
N ALA A 167 -10.30 35.61 26.97
CA ALA A 167 -9.83 36.83 27.64
C ALA A 167 -8.46 36.65 28.31
N ALA A 168 -8.16 35.44 28.79
CA ALA A 168 -6.87 35.08 29.35
C ALA A 168 -5.80 34.76 28.27
N GLY A 169 -6.17 34.71 26.99
CA GLY A 169 -5.24 34.44 25.89
C GLY A 169 -4.74 32.99 25.82
N ILE A 170 -5.38 32.04 26.50
CA ILE A 170 -4.92 30.64 26.58
C ILE A 170 -5.59 29.71 25.56
N THR A 171 -6.57 30.19 24.79
CA THR A 171 -7.30 29.39 23.80
C THR A 171 -6.37 28.78 22.74
N GLY A 172 -5.41 29.55 22.22
CA GLY A 172 -4.44 29.06 21.23
C GLY A 172 -3.51 27.96 21.77
N LEU A 173 -3.12 28.04 23.05
CA LEU A 173 -2.33 27.01 23.73
C LEU A 173 -3.10 25.69 23.85
N HIS A 174 -4.38 25.75 24.25
CA HIS A 174 -5.24 24.56 24.33
C HIS A 174 -5.45 23.90 22.98
N SER A 175 -5.71 24.70 21.93
CA SER A 175 -5.86 24.17 20.57
C SER A 175 -4.57 23.50 20.06
N ARG A 176 -3.40 24.11 20.30
CA ARG A 176 -2.11 23.53 19.92
C ARG A 176 -1.79 22.25 20.68
N ARG A 177 -2.05 22.22 21.99
CA ARG A 177 -1.86 21.02 22.82
C ARG A 177 -2.72 19.87 22.30
N HIS A 178 -4.01 20.12 22.06
CA HIS A 178 -4.92 19.10 21.54
C HIS A 178 -4.50 18.60 20.15
N GLU A 179 -4.03 19.49 19.27
CA GLU A 179 -3.52 19.08 17.96
C GLU A 179 -2.25 18.23 18.08
N ALA A 180 -1.33 18.60 18.98
CA ALA A 180 -0.12 17.82 19.25
C ALA A 180 -0.46 16.44 19.83
N GLU A 181 -1.41 16.35 20.76
CA GLU A 181 -1.93 15.09 21.31
C GLU A 181 -2.52 14.20 20.21
N LEU A 182 -3.34 14.76 19.31
CA LEU A 182 -3.90 14.01 18.18
C LEU A 182 -2.81 13.47 17.24
N ARG A 183 -1.78 14.28 16.95
CA ARG A 183 -0.65 13.87 16.12
C ARG A 183 0.18 12.78 16.80
N LEU A 184 0.40 12.90 18.11
CA LEU A 184 1.12 11.91 18.91
C LEU A 184 0.39 10.57 18.90
N ASN A 185 -0.90 10.55 19.22
CA ASN A 185 -1.71 9.33 19.22
C ASN A 185 -1.74 8.64 17.84
N ALA A 186 -1.80 9.44 16.77
CA ALA A 186 -1.71 8.90 15.41
C ALA A 186 -0.33 8.28 15.10
N ALA A 187 0.75 8.90 15.57
CA ALA A 187 2.10 8.37 15.41
C ALA A 187 2.31 7.08 16.21
N GLU A 188 1.81 7.01 17.45
CA GLU A 188 1.85 5.81 18.28
C GLU A 188 1.08 4.66 17.64
N GLY A 189 -0.12 4.92 17.11
CA GLY A 189 -0.89 3.92 16.37
C GLY A 189 -0.18 3.44 15.09
N ASN A 190 0.56 4.32 14.40
CA ASN A 190 1.39 3.91 13.27
C ASN A 190 2.56 3.02 13.70
N LEU A 191 3.21 3.35 14.82
CA LEU A 191 4.33 2.57 15.34
C LEU A 191 3.91 1.16 15.76
N ALA A 192 2.75 1.04 16.43
CA ALA A 192 2.18 -0.26 16.80
C ALA A 192 1.99 -1.16 15.57
N ARG A 193 1.40 -0.61 14.49
CA ARG A 193 1.18 -1.34 13.24
C ARG A 193 2.49 -1.78 12.58
N VAL A 194 3.53 -0.95 12.63
CA VAL A 194 4.86 -1.30 12.10
C VAL A 194 5.45 -2.45 12.91
N SER A 195 5.31 -2.42 14.24
CA SER A 195 5.76 -3.51 15.12
C SER A 195 5.07 -4.84 14.78
N ASP A 196 3.75 -4.82 14.57
CA ASP A 196 2.99 -6.02 14.18
C ASP A 196 3.46 -6.58 12.83
N LEU A 197 3.70 -5.70 11.86
CA LEU A 197 4.20 -6.08 10.53
C LEU A 197 5.59 -6.72 10.61
N ILE A 198 6.49 -6.16 11.44
CA ILE A 198 7.82 -6.73 11.67
C ILE A 198 7.70 -8.15 12.22
N GLY A 199 6.88 -8.37 13.26
CA GLY A 199 6.67 -9.70 13.83
C GLY A 199 6.11 -10.73 12.83
N ALA A 200 5.20 -10.29 11.95
CA ALA A 200 4.68 -11.13 10.87
C ALA A 200 5.77 -11.50 9.85
N LEU A 201 6.62 -10.55 9.46
CA LEU A 201 7.73 -10.76 8.53
C LEU A 201 8.81 -11.67 9.12
N GLU A 202 9.13 -11.54 10.40
CA GLU A 202 10.06 -12.44 11.10
C GLU A 202 9.56 -13.89 11.09
N THR A 203 8.26 -14.09 11.30
CA THR A 203 7.64 -15.42 11.25
C THR A 203 7.73 -16.02 9.83
N GLN A 204 7.47 -15.20 8.81
CA GLN A 204 7.61 -15.62 7.41
C GLN A 204 9.07 -15.95 7.06
N LEU A 205 10.02 -15.12 7.50
CA LEU A 205 11.44 -15.34 7.30
C LEU A 205 11.90 -16.66 7.90
N ALA A 206 11.52 -16.95 9.16
CA ALA A 206 11.82 -18.23 9.80
C ALA A 206 11.20 -19.43 9.07
N GLY A 207 10.04 -19.25 8.42
CA GLY A 207 9.46 -20.23 7.51
C GLY A 207 10.32 -20.48 6.28
N LEU A 208 10.73 -19.42 5.59
CA LEU A 208 11.55 -19.46 4.39
C LEU A 208 12.95 -20.04 4.66
N GLU A 209 13.56 -19.72 5.79
CA GLU A 209 14.85 -20.31 6.19
C GLU A 209 14.77 -21.83 6.36
N ARG A 210 13.69 -22.33 6.98
CA ARG A 210 13.47 -23.79 7.10
C ARG A 210 13.31 -24.44 5.74
N GLN A 211 12.53 -23.83 4.85
CA GLN A 211 12.35 -24.31 3.48
C GLN A 211 13.67 -24.32 2.69
N ALA A 212 14.49 -23.26 2.83
CA ALA A 212 15.81 -23.18 2.19
C ALA A 212 16.75 -24.30 2.67
N ARG A 213 16.79 -24.56 3.98
CA ARG A 213 17.58 -25.67 4.55
C ARG A 213 17.11 -27.03 4.04
N GLN A 214 15.80 -27.26 3.97
CA GLN A 214 15.24 -28.50 3.40
C GLN A 214 15.59 -28.67 1.92
N ALA A 215 15.44 -27.61 1.12
CA ALA A 215 15.79 -27.64 -0.30
C ALA A 215 17.29 -27.91 -0.52
N SER A 216 18.16 -27.32 0.29
CA SER A 216 19.61 -27.58 0.23
C SER A 216 19.93 -29.05 0.55
N ARG A 217 19.34 -29.60 1.63
CA ARG A 217 19.53 -31.00 2.02
C ARG A 217 19.01 -31.96 0.96
N TYR A 218 17.85 -31.67 0.37
CA TYR A 218 17.31 -32.45 -0.74
C TYR A 218 18.27 -32.47 -1.94
N ARG A 219 18.82 -31.31 -2.34
CA ARG A 219 19.77 -31.24 -3.47
C ARG A 219 21.03 -32.06 -3.22
N GLN A 220 21.58 -32.02 -2.01
CA GLN A 220 22.73 -32.84 -1.62
C GLN A 220 22.40 -34.33 -1.71
N LEU A 221 21.32 -34.76 -1.06
CA LEU A 221 20.91 -36.16 -1.08
C LEU A 221 20.60 -36.66 -2.50
N ALA A 222 19.94 -35.86 -3.32
CA ALA A 222 19.66 -36.20 -4.72
C ALA A 222 20.95 -36.33 -5.54
N ALA A 223 21.99 -35.54 -5.25
CA ALA A 223 23.29 -35.69 -5.90
C ALA A 223 23.98 -37.00 -5.47
N ASP A 224 23.93 -37.34 -4.18
CA ASP A 224 24.51 -38.57 -3.65
C ASP A 224 23.80 -39.82 -4.19
N ILE A 225 22.46 -39.78 -4.28
CA ILE A 225 21.66 -40.85 -4.90
C ILE A 225 22.10 -41.05 -6.34
N ARG A 226 22.12 -39.99 -7.16
CA ARG A 226 22.56 -40.09 -8.57
C ARG A 226 23.97 -40.66 -8.71
N LYS A 227 24.90 -40.24 -7.85
CA LYS A 227 26.27 -40.76 -7.83
C LYS A 227 26.31 -42.25 -7.49
N THR A 228 25.54 -42.67 -6.50
CA THR A 228 25.48 -44.06 -6.04
C THR A 228 24.79 -44.96 -7.07
N GLU A 229 23.72 -44.49 -7.71
CA GLU A 229 23.05 -45.17 -8.81
C GLU A 229 23.99 -45.37 -10.01
N ALA A 230 24.72 -44.32 -10.41
CA ALA A 230 25.72 -44.41 -11.47
C ALA A 230 26.81 -45.45 -11.14
N LEU A 231 27.30 -45.48 -9.90
CA LEU A 231 28.28 -46.47 -9.46
C LEU A 231 27.70 -47.90 -9.49
N ARG A 232 26.45 -48.08 -9.03
CA ARG A 232 25.76 -49.37 -9.10
C ARG A 232 25.61 -49.86 -10.54
N PHE A 233 25.24 -48.98 -11.47
CA PHE A 233 25.13 -49.34 -12.88
C PHE A 233 26.47 -49.73 -13.49
N LEU A 234 27.57 -49.08 -13.10
CA LEU A 234 28.92 -49.47 -13.53
C LEU A 234 29.27 -50.88 -13.03
N ILE A 235 29.10 -51.16 -11.73
CA ILE A 235 29.36 -52.48 -11.15
C ILE A 235 28.51 -53.55 -11.85
N LEU A 236 27.22 -53.29 -12.04
CA LEU A 236 26.33 -54.22 -12.72
C LEU A 236 26.75 -54.46 -14.18
N SER A 237 27.23 -53.43 -14.88
CA SER A 237 27.75 -53.56 -16.24
C SER A 237 28.97 -54.47 -16.28
N ASP A 238 29.90 -54.32 -15.32
CA ASP A 238 31.10 -55.15 -15.22
C ASP A 238 30.74 -56.62 -14.89
N GLU A 239 29.80 -56.83 -13.97
CA GLU A 239 29.27 -58.16 -13.63
C GLU A 239 28.61 -58.85 -14.82
N ILE A 240 27.77 -58.11 -15.57
CA ILE A 240 27.11 -58.63 -16.78
C ILE A 240 28.14 -58.94 -17.87
N ALA A 241 29.15 -58.08 -18.06
CA ALA A 241 30.20 -58.31 -19.05
C ALA A 241 31.01 -59.58 -18.70
N ALA A 242 31.38 -59.76 -17.43
CA ALA A 242 32.08 -60.95 -16.97
C ALA A 242 31.22 -62.23 -17.14
N ALA A 243 29.93 -62.16 -16.78
CA ALA A 243 28.99 -63.26 -16.97
C ALA A 243 28.79 -63.60 -18.45
N LEU A 244 28.73 -62.60 -19.33
CA LEU A 244 28.64 -62.79 -20.78
C LEU A 244 29.89 -63.48 -21.32
N THR A 245 31.09 -63.01 -20.96
CA THR A 245 32.35 -63.65 -21.38
C THR A 245 32.42 -65.11 -20.92
N ALA A 246 32.06 -65.39 -19.66
CA ALA A 246 32.01 -66.77 -19.15
C ALA A 246 30.98 -67.63 -19.89
N ALA A 247 29.81 -67.08 -20.22
CA ALA A 247 28.78 -67.78 -21.00
C ALA A 247 29.24 -68.06 -22.44
N GLU A 248 29.93 -67.12 -23.09
CA GLU A 248 30.52 -67.29 -24.43
C GLU A 248 31.64 -68.34 -24.44
N GLU A 249 32.48 -68.39 -23.41
CA GLU A 249 33.49 -69.43 -23.24
C GLU A 249 32.85 -70.81 -23.02
N GLY A 250 31.81 -70.87 -22.17
CA GLY A 250 31.04 -72.08 -21.94
C GLY A 250 30.34 -72.59 -23.21
N LEU A 251 29.77 -71.68 -24.01
CA LEU A 251 29.18 -71.99 -25.30
C LEU A 251 30.22 -72.55 -26.28
N ARG A 252 31.37 -71.88 -26.42
CA ARG A 252 32.48 -72.34 -27.28
C ARG A 252 32.97 -73.74 -26.88
N ALA A 253 33.09 -74.01 -25.57
CA ALA A 253 33.48 -75.32 -25.07
C ALA A 253 32.43 -76.40 -25.38
N ALA A 254 31.14 -76.08 -25.21
CA ALA A 254 30.04 -76.99 -25.53
C ALA A 254 29.96 -77.28 -27.04
N GLU A 255 30.13 -76.27 -27.90
CA GLU A 255 30.17 -76.43 -29.35
C GLU A 255 31.34 -77.33 -29.78
N ALA A 256 32.53 -77.12 -29.21
CA ALA A 256 33.69 -77.98 -29.48
C ALA A 256 33.43 -79.44 -29.08
N LEU A 257 32.79 -79.66 -27.92
CA LEU A 257 32.41 -80.99 -27.46
C LEU A 257 31.37 -81.63 -28.40
N VAL A 258 30.36 -80.87 -28.85
CA VAL A 258 29.38 -81.36 -29.82
C VAL A 258 30.09 -81.81 -31.10
N VAL A 259 31.01 -81.01 -31.65
CA VAL A 259 31.78 -81.37 -32.84
C VAL A 259 32.57 -82.67 -32.63
N GLU A 260 33.28 -82.80 -31.50
CA GLU A 260 34.05 -83.99 -31.15
C GLU A 260 33.15 -85.24 -31.06
N ARG A 261 32.04 -85.15 -30.31
CA ARG A 261 31.11 -86.27 -30.11
C ARG A 261 30.37 -86.65 -31.38
N THR A 262 30.03 -85.69 -32.24
CA THR A 262 29.48 -85.96 -33.57
C THR A 262 30.50 -86.70 -34.44
N ALA A 263 31.78 -86.33 -34.41
CA ALA A 263 32.84 -87.03 -35.15
C ALA A 263 33.09 -88.46 -34.61
N GLU A 264 33.06 -88.66 -33.30
CA GLU A 264 33.12 -90.00 -32.68
C GLU A 264 31.92 -90.86 -33.08
N SER A 265 30.70 -90.30 -32.99
CA SER A 265 29.48 -90.99 -33.39
C SER A 265 29.50 -91.38 -34.87
N ALA A 266 29.96 -90.48 -35.75
CA ALA A 266 30.12 -90.78 -37.18
C ALA A 266 31.14 -91.91 -37.42
N ARG A 267 32.30 -91.89 -36.75
CA ARG A 267 33.30 -92.97 -36.84
C ARG A 267 32.74 -94.31 -36.36
N ALA A 268 32.03 -94.32 -35.24
CA ALA A 268 31.40 -95.52 -34.71
C ALA A 268 30.31 -96.05 -35.66
N ALA A 269 29.48 -95.16 -36.24
CA ALA A 269 28.47 -95.52 -37.22
C ALA A 269 29.10 -96.10 -38.51
N SER A 270 30.21 -95.52 -39.01
CA SER A 270 30.96 -96.06 -40.14
C SER A 270 31.53 -97.44 -39.84
N ALA A 271 32.17 -97.63 -38.68
CA ALA A 271 32.71 -98.93 -38.26
C ALA A 271 31.60 -99.99 -38.09
N GLN A 272 30.46 -99.61 -37.54
CA GLN A 272 29.28 -100.47 -37.45
C GLN A 272 28.77 -100.85 -38.84
N ALA A 273 28.68 -99.89 -39.76
CA ALA A 273 28.25 -100.15 -41.14
C ALA A 273 29.22 -101.10 -41.87
N GLU A 274 30.53 -100.92 -41.71
CA GLU A 274 31.54 -101.84 -42.26
C GLU A 274 31.43 -103.25 -41.66
N ALA A 275 31.28 -103.36 -40.34
CA ALA A 275 31.09 -104.64 -39.67
C ALA A 275 29.79 -105.33 -40.13
N ALA A 276 28.70 -104.58 -40.24
CA ALA A 276 27.42 -105.06 -40.75
C ALA A 276 27.52 -105.51 -42.21
N ALA A 277 28.30 -104.82 -43.06
CA ALA A 277 28.55 -105.23 -44.44
C ALA A 277 29.37 -106.54 -44.56
N ARG A 278 30.29 -106.81 -43.61
CA ARG A 278 31.07 -108.07 -43.56
C ARG A 278 30.29 -109.26 -43.00
N LEU A 279 29.27 -109.01 -42.18
CA LEU A 279 28.52 -110.03 -41.45
C LEU A 279 27.81 -111.06 -42.36
N PRO A 280 27.15 -110.69 -43.49
CA PRO A 280 26.57 -111.65 -44.41
C PRO A 280 27.60 -112.64 -44.98
N GLY A 281 28.79 -112.16 -45.36
CA GLY A 281 29.86 -113.02 -45.89
C GLY A 281 30.38 -114.01 -44.84
N LEU A 282 30.52 -113.58 -43.59
CA LEU A 282 30.90 -114.47 -42.48
C LEU A 282 29.82 -115.49 -42.15
N ARG A 283 28.54 -115.10 -42.16
CA ARG A 283 27.40 -116.03 -41.99
C ARG A 283 27.33 -117.07 -43.10
N GLN A 284 27.63 -116.67 -44.34
CA GLN A 284 27.69 -117.59 -45.47
C GLN A 284 28.87 -118.58 -45.32
N ALA A 285 30.06 -118.10 -44.92
CA ALA A 285 31.21 -118.95 -44.64
C ALA A 285 30.96 -119.94 -43.48
N GLU A 286 30.26 -119.50 -42.42
CA GLU A 286 29.81 -120.37 -41.33
C GLU A 286 28.84 -121.44 -41.83
N ALA A 287 27.82 -121.06 -42.60
CA ALA A 287 26.86 -122.00 -43.18
C ALA A 287 27.55 -123.05 -44.09
N GLU A 288 28.51 -122.64 -44.91
CA GLU A 288 29.32 -123.54 -45.74
C GLU A 288 30.23 -124.46 -44.91
N ALA A 289 30.80 -123.99 -43.81
CA ALA A 289 31.60 -124.81 -42.91
C ALA A 289 30.74 -125.81 -42.12
N GLY A 290 29.54 -125.40 -41.67
CA GLY A 290 28.54 -126.27 -41.05
C GLY A 290 28.06 -127.37 -42.00
N ALA A 291 27.78 -127.02 -43.26
CA ALA A 291 27.42 -127.98 -44.30
C ALA A 291 28.55 -128.98 -44.60
N ARG A 292 29.82 -128.59 -44.43
CA ARG A 292 30.99 -129.49 -44.53
C ARG A 292 31.15 -130.43 -43.34
N ARG A 293 30.68 -130.06 -42.14
CA ARG A 293 30.75 -130.88 -40.92
C ARG A 293 29.61 -131.91 -40.79
N GLN A 294 28.53 -131.71 -41.53
CA GLN A 294 27.37 -132.63 -41.60
C GLN A 294 27.49 -133.67 -42.73
N ARG A 295 28.60 -133.68 -43.48
CA ARG A 295 28.99 -134.76 -44.40
C ARG A 295 30.09 -135.59 -43.77
#